data_AF-A0A959DQS6-F1
#
_entry.id   AF-A0A959DQS6-F1
#
_cell.length_a   1.000
_cell.length_b   1.000
_cell.length_c   1.000
_cell.angle_alpha   90.00
_cell.angle_beta   90.00
_cell.angle_gamma   90.00
#
_symmetry.space_group_name_H-M   'P 1'
#
loop_
_entity.id
_entity.type
_entity.pdbx_description
1 polymer ?
#
loop_
_entity_poly.entity_id
_entity_poly.type
_entity_poly.pdbx_seq_one_letter_code
_entity_poly.pdbx_strand_id
1 'polypeptide(L)'
;MHGKLEWLDLTVPNAEKVLAFYQKVIGWDNSVVNMGDYDDFCVMPHGEEMPAAGICHARGDNADIPPVWIPYFTVHDLDASIRDCQLHGGTCLTPIKKMGARSRYIFIKDPAGAVCALFQKDPDQ
;
A
#
# COMPACT_ATOMS: atom_id res chain seq x y z
N MET A 1 6.31 13.71 14.23
CA MET A 1 5.60 13.89 12.95
C MET A 1 4.19 13.35 13.13
N HIS A 2 3.16 14.06 12.65
CA HIS A 2 1.77 13.55 12.68
C HIS A 2 1.54 12.65 11.47
N GLY A 3 0.81 11.54 11.66
CA GLY A 3 0.51 10.61 10.59
C GLY A 3 -0.35 11.24 9.50
N LYS A 4 -0.09 10.86 8.25
CA LYS A 4 -0.80 11.33 7.05
C LYS A 4 -1.13 10.14 6.16
N LEU A 5 -2.23 10.24 5.41
CA LEU A 5 -2.44 9.35 4.27
C LEU A 5 -1.31 9.61 3.27
N GLU A 6 -0.50 8.60 3.06
CA GLU A 6 0.69 8.66 2.22
C GLU A 6 0.45 8.00 0.88
N TRP A 7 -0.20 6.84 0.91
CA TRP A 7 -0.32 5.98 -0.25
C TRP A 7 -1.58 5.14 -0.18
N LEU A 8 -1.94 4.55 -1.31
CA LEU A 8 -3.05 3.64 -1.45
C LEU A 8 -2.64 2.53 -2.42
N ASP A 9 -2.70 1.27 -1.99
CA ASP A 9 -2.45 0.12 -2.87
C ASP A 9 -3.68 -0.76 -2.99
N LEU A 10 -3.90 -1.28 -4.19
CA LEU A 10 -4.83 -2.37 -4.47
C LEU A 10 -4.02 -3.60 -4.85
N THR A 11 -4.17 -4.69 -4.11
CA THR A 11 -3.59 -5.99 -4.49
C THR A 11 -4.64 -6.89 -5.13
N VAL A 12 -4.39 -7.41 -6.32
CA VAL A 12 -5.36 -8.22 -7.10
C VAL A 12 -4.69 -9.40 -7.81
N PRO A 13 -5.40 -10.48 -8.14
CA PRO A 13 -4.81 -11.62 -8.85
C PRO A 13 -4.25 -11.30 -10.25
N ASN A 14 -4.77 -10.26 -10.92
CA ASN A 14 -4.35 -9.83 -12.25
C ASN A 14 -4.41 -8.30 -12.31
N ALA A 15 -3.25 -7.64 -12.15
CA ALA A 15 -3.17 -6.20 -12.06
C ALA A 15 -3.40 -5.54 -13.42
N GLU A 16 -2.99 -6.15 -14.54
CA GLU A 16 -3.17 -5.59 -15.87
C GLU A 16 -4.65 -5.47 -16.23
N LYS A 17 -5.44 -6.48 -15.91
CA LYS A 17 -6.89 -6.49 -16.16
C LYS A 17 -7.60 -5.40 -15.33
N VAL A 18 -7.18 -5.20 -14.09
CA VAL A 18 -7.77 -4.20 -13.18
C VAL A 18 -7.33 -2.79 -13.55
N LEU A 19 -6.07 -2.60 -13.93
CA LEU A 19 -5.58 -1.37 -14.53
C LEU A 19 -6.42 -1.01 -15.76
N ALA A 20 -6.53 -1.92 -16.74
CA ALA A 20 -7.30 -1.68 -17.96
C ALA A 20 -8.77 -1.34 -17.69
N PHE A 21 -9.34 -1.83 -16.59
CA PHE A 21 -10.66 -1.41 -16.13
C PHE A 21 -10.67 0.05 -15.67
N TYR A 22 -9.78 0.46 -14.76
CA TYR A 22 -9.73 1.84 -14.27
C TYR A 22 -9.35 2.85 -15.37
N GLN A 23 -8.48 2.47 -16.31
CA GLN A 23 -8.20 3.27 -17.50
C GLN A 23 -9.47 3.56 -18.31
N LYS A 24 -10.36 2.57 -18.46
CA LYS A 24 -11.62 2.74 -19.20
C LYS A 24 -12.69 3.49 -18.43
N VAL A 25 -12.77 3.30 -17.11
CA VAL A 25 -13.86 3.84 -16.30
C VAL A 25 -13.57 5.26 -15.82
N ILE A 26 -12.33 5.53 -15.41
CA ILE A 26 -11.94 6.83 -14.82
C ILE A 26 -10.75 7.48 -15.52
N GLY A 27 -10.20 6.86 -16.57
CA GLY A 27 -9.19 7.50 -17.41
C GLY A 27 -7.80 7.59 -16.80
N TRP A 28 -7.45 6.78 -15.80
CA TRP A 28 -6.12 6.83 -15.19
C TRP A 28 -5.00 6.53 -16.20
N ASP A 29 -3.90 7.25 -16.06
CA ASP A 29 -2.62 6.88 -16.66
C ASP A 29 -1.84 5.97 -15.69
N ASN A 30 -0.76 5.37 -16.18
CA ASN A 30 0.10 4.53 -15.34
C ASN A 30 1.58 4.65 -15.71
N SER A 31 2.42 4.30 -14.75
CA SER A 31 3.81 3.92 -14.98
C SER A 31 4.05 2.50 -14.49
N VAL A 32 4.91 1.78 -15.20
CA VAL A 32 5.27 0.40 -14.89
C VAL A 32 6.27 0.34 -13.73
N VAL A 33 6.02 -0.55 -12.79
CA VAL A 33 6.96 -0.99 -11.76
C VAL A 33 7.36 -2.42 -12.09
N ASN A 34 8.59 -2.60 -12.60
CA ASN A 34 9.06 -3.92 -12.99
C ASN A 34 9.41 -4.76 -11.76
N MET A 35 8.73 -5.91 -11.63
CA MET A 35 8.90 -6.85 -10.51
C MET A 35 9.75 -8.07 -10.88
N GLY A 36 10.45 -8.01 -12.02
CA GLY A 36 11.21 -9.12 -12.59
C GLY A 36 10.42 -9.90 -13.63
N ASP A 37 9.60 -10.85 -13.20
CA ASP A 37 8.81 -11.75 -14.07
C ASP A 37 7.41 -11.23 -14.39
N TYR A 38 6.99 -10.14 -13.76
CA TYR A 38 5.73 -9.43 -14.02
C TYR A 38 5.90 -7.94 -13.76
N ASP A 39 4.86 -7.18 -14.08
CA ASP A 39 4.78 -5.75 -13.86
C ASP A 39 3.62 -5.42 -12.91
N ASP A 40 3.90 -4.52 -11.97
CA ASP A 40 2.89 -3.80 -11.19
C ASP A 40 2.81 -2.35 -11.69
N PHE A 41 1.84 -1.58 -11.18
CA PHE A 41 1.53 -0.27 -11.75
C PHE A 41 1.37 0.80 -10.68
N CYS A 42 2.07 1.90 -10.85
CA CYS A 42 1.67 3.17 -10.25
C CYS A 42 0.63 3.81 -11.17
N VAL A 43 -0.45 4.35 -10.60
CA VAL A 43 -1.54 4.98 -11.35
C VAL A 43 -1.69 6.45 -10.95
N MET A 44 -2.10 7.27 -11.90
CA MET A 44 -2.33 8.71 -11.70
C MET A 44 -3.52 9.22 -12.52
N PRO A 45 -4.13 10.36 -12.14
CA PRO A 45 -5.08 11.05 -13.00
C PRO A 45 -4.49 11.35 -14.38
N HIS A 46 -5.35 11.39 -15.41
CA HIS A 46 -4.90 11.61 -16.77
C HIS A 46 -4.14 12.93 -16.91
N GLY A 47 -2.95 12.87 -17.52
CA GLY A 47 -2.09 14.04 -17.76
C GLY A 47 -1.35 14.55 -16.52
N GLU A 48 -1.45 13.87 -15.37
CA GLU A 48 -0.61 14.15 -14.22
C GLU A 48 0.66 13.29 -14.24
N GLU A 49 1.74 13.80 -13.65
CA GLU A 49 3.01 13.07 -13.54
C GLU A 49 3.17 12.37 -12.19
N MET A 50 2.46 12.83 -11.17
CA MET A 50 2.60 12.34 -9.80
C MET A 50 1.70 11.12 -9.57
N PRO A 51 2.27 9.96 -9.22
CA PRO A 51 1.49 8.80 -8.82
C PRO A 51 0.57 9.09 -7.64
N ALA A 52 -0.66 8.57 -7.70
CA ALA A 52 -1.68 8.72 -6.66
C ALA A 52 -1.95 7.41 -5.89
N ALA A 53 -1.72 6.26 -6.54
CA ALA A 53 -1.96 4.94 -5.96
C ALA A 53 -1.19 3.85 -6.72
N GLY A 54 -1.18 2.62 -6.18
CA GLY A 54 -0.65 1.44 -6.84
C GLY A 54 -1.71 0.37 -7.10
N ILE A 55 -1.52 -0.39 -8.19
CA ILE A 55 -2.25 -1.62 -8.48
C ILE A 55 -1.21 -2.73 -8.62
N CYS A 56 -1.21 -3.65 -7.67
CA CYS A 56 -0.22 -4.70 -7.52
C CYS A 56 -0.83 -6.09 -7.73
N HIS A 57 0.00 -7.01 -8.20
CA HIS A 57 -0.35 -8.42 -8.23
C HIS A 57 -0.33 -9.05 -6.82
N ALA A 58 -1.30 -9.92 -6.56
CA ALA A 58 -1.31 -10.82 -5.41
C ALA A 58 -0.27 -11.94 -5.61
N ARG A 59 1.01 -11.60 -5.46
CA ARG A 59 2.16 -12.51 -5.62
C ARG A 59 3.17 -12.30 -4.51
N GLY A 60 4.01 -13.32 -4.27
CA GLY A 60 5.06 -13.26 -3.25
C GLY A 60 4.50 -12.86 -1.89
N ASP A 61 5.04 -11.80 -1.30
CA ASP A 61 4.60 -11.26 -0.02
C ASP A 61 3.14 -10.76 -0.02
N ASN A 62 2.58 -10.47 -1.20
CA ASN A 62 1.22 -9.95 -1.35
C ASN A 62 0.18 -11.05 -1.68
N ALA A 63 0.59 -12.32 -1.76
CA ALA A 63 -0.28 -13.42 -2.22
C ALA A 63 -1.57 -13.60 -1.38
N ASP A 64 -1.50 -13.34 -0.08
CA ASP A 64 -2.62 -13.55 0.85
C ASP A 64 -3.47 -12.28 1.07
N ILE A 65 -3.18 -11.18 0.36
CA ILE A 65 -3.93 -9.92 0.50
C ILE A 65 -5.18 -10.01 -0.39
N PRO A 66 -6.40 -9.80 0.17
CA PRO A 66 -7.62 -9.81 -0.62
C PRO A 66 -7.72 -8.58 -1.54
N PRO A 67 -8.58 -8.61 -2.57
CA PRO A 67 -8.78 -7.50 -3.49
C PRO A 67 -9.51 -6.32 -2.84
N VAL A 68 -8.76 -5.48 -2.12
CA VAL A 68 -9.22 -4.26 -1.45
C VAL A 68 -8.21 -3.14 -1.62
N TRP A 69 -8.70 -1.90 -1.68
CA TRP A 69 -7.85 -0.71 -1.59
C TRP A 69 -7.43 -0.49 -0.13
N ILE A 70 -6.13 -0.48 0.15
CA ILE A 70 -5.59 -0.34 1.50
C ILE A 70 -4.82 0.99 1.63
N PRO A 71 -5.23 1.90 2.52
CA PRO A 71 -4.52 3.14 2.78
C PRO A 71 -3.28 2.91 3.64
N TYR A 72 -2.22 3.64 3.35
CA TYR A 72 -0.96 3.64 4.11
C TYR A 72 -0.84 4.96 4.85
N PHE A 73 -0.71 4.89 6.16
CA PHE A 73 -0.53 6.04 7.03
C PHE A 73 0.91 6.13 7.51
N THR A 74 1.53 7.28 7.31
CA THR A 74 2.90 7.51 7.76
C THR A 74 3.00 7.49 9.28
N VAL A 75 4.06 6.89 9.79
CA VAL A 75 4.45 6.92 11.21
C VAL A 75 5.94 7.20 11.33
N HIS A 76 6.33 7.87 12.42
CA HIS A 76 7.74 8.20 12.68
C HIS A 76 8.52 6.97 13.17
N ASP A 77 7.93 6.19 14.07
CA ASP A 77 8.49 4.95 14.61
C ASP A 77 7.43 3.87 14.52
N LEU A 78 7.64 2.91 13.63
CA LEU A 78 6.73 1.79 13.40
C LEU A 78 6.60 0.90 14.64
N ASP A 79 7.68 0.66 15.38
CA ASP A 79 7.65 -0.25 16.54
C ASP A 79 6.87 0.39 17.69
N ALA A 80 7.07 1.70 17.92
CA ALA A 80 6.24 2.45 18.86
C ALA A 80 4.76 2.45 18.43
N SER A 81 4.48 2.71 17.15
CA SER A 81 3.10 2.78 16.64
C SER A 81 2.38 1.42 16.67
N ILE A 82 3.11 0.31 16.49
CA ILE A 82 2.58 -1.05 16.67
C ILE A 82 2.15 -1.28 18.12
N ARG A 83 2.99 -0.90 19.09
CA ARG A 83 2.65 -1.04 20.51
C ARG A 83 1.41 -0.23 20.85
N ASP A 84 1.33 1.02 20.38
CA ASP A 84 0.18 1.88 20.62
C ASP A 84 -1.08 1.35 19.94
N CYS A 85 -0.97 0.85 18.69
CA CYS A 85 -2.07 0.20 17.98
C CYS A 85 -2.67 -0.94 18.81
N GLN A 86 -1.85 -1.84 19.35
CA GLN A 86 -2.32 -2.96 20.16
C GLN A 86 -2.92 -2.49 21.50
N LEU A 87 -2.28 -1.52 22.16
CA LEU A 87 -2.75 -0.96 23.43
C LEU A 87 -4.14 -0.30 23.29
N HIS A 88 -4.42 0.30 22.14
CA HIS A 88 -5.66 1.02 21.86
C HIS A 88 -6.70 0.19 21.08
N GLY A 89 -6.57 -1.15 21.08
CA GLY A 89 -7.60 -2.07 20.58
C GLY A 89 -7.51 -2.43 19.09
N GLY A 90 -6.43 -2.02 18.42
CA GLY A 90 -6.11 -2.48 17.07
C GLY A 90 -5.41 -3.85 17.07
N THR A 91 -5.31 -4.46 15.90
CA THR A 91 -4.68 -5.77 15.70
C THR A 91 -3.67 -5.71 14.57
N CYS A 92 -2.48 -6.27 14.76
CA CYS A 92 -1.52 -6.49 13.68
C CYS A 92 -1.92 -7.72 12.86
N LEU A 93 -2.06 -7.58 11.54
CA LEU A 93 -2.55 -8.63 10.65
C LEU A 93 -1.41 -9.42 10.01
N THR A 94 -0.24 -8.81 9.84
CA THR A 94 0.92 -9.43 9.19
C THR A 94 2.19 -9.19 10.00
N PRO A 95 3.28 -9.91 9.73
CA PRO A 95 4.62 -9.47 10.11
C PRO A 95 4.96 -8.11 9.47
N ILE A 96 5.99 -7.44 10.00
CA ILE A 96 6.55 -6.23 9.38
C ILE A 96 7.15 -6.61 8.02
N LYS A 97 6.73 -5.89 6.98
CA LYS A 97 7.21 -5.99 5.60
C LYS A 97 8.20 -4.87 5.30
N LYS A 98 9.10 -5.11 4.35
CA LYS A 98 10.08 -4.12 3.87
C LYS A 98 9.67 -3.61 2.50
N MET A 99 9.93 -2.34 2.25
CA MET A 99 9.79 -1.72 0.93
C MET A 99 11.08 -0.95 0.62
N GLY A 100 11.82 -1.41 -0.38
CA GLY A 100 13.18 -0.92 -0.62
C GLY A 100 14.14 -1.23 0.54
N ALA A 101 15.15 -0.37 0.73
CA ALA A 101 16.23 -0.64 1.67
C ALA A 101 15.84 -0.43 3.14
N ARG A 102 15.08 0.63 3.46
CA ARG A 102 14.80 1.03 4.85
C ARG A 102 13.36 1.42 5.14
N SER A 103 12.50 1.57 4.13
CA SER A 103 11.08 1.76 4.40
C SER A 103 10.45 0.43 4.85
N ARG A 104 9.52 0.51 5.78
CA ARG A 104 8.87 -0.66 6.38
C ARG A 104 7.42 -0.38 6.71
N TYR A 105 6.58 -1.40 6.62
CA TYR A 105 5.15 -1.28 6.93
C TYR A 105 4.58 -2.55 7.55
N ILE A 106 3.39 -2.42 8.12
CA ILE A 106 2.60 -3.53 8.64
C ILE A 106 1.12 -3.25 8.38
N PHE A 107 0.36 -4.28 8.04
CA PHE A 107 -1.09 -4.15 7.99
C PHE A 107 -1.69 -4.31 9.38
N ILE A 108 -2.60 -3.42 9.72
CA ILE A 108 -3.36 -3.45 10.96
C ILE A 108 -4.85 -3.47 10.65
N LYS A 109 -5.62 -3.87 11.67
CA LYS A 109 -7.06 -3.66 11.75
C LYS A 109 -7.35 -2.74 12.91
N ASP A 110 -8.09 -1.66 12.67
CA ASP A 110 -8.47 -0.69 13.71
C ASP A 110 -9.64 -1.21 14.58
N PRO A 111 -10.05 -0.49 15.64
CA PRO A 111 -11.17 -0.90 16.49
C PRO A 111 -12.53 -0.96 15.78
N ALA A 112 -12.70 -0.27 14.64
CA ALA A 112 -13.90 -0.35 13.81
C ALA A 112 -13.87 -1.53 12.84
N GLY A 113 -12.74 -2.24 12.73
CA GLY A 113 -12.54 -3.36 11.81
C GLY A 113 -11.97 -2.96 10.45
N ALA A 114 -11.65 -1.68 10.23
CA ALA A 114 -11.06 -1.22 8.98
C ALA A 114 -9.59 -1.66 8.88
N VAL A 115 -9.16 -2.02 7.67
CA VAL A 115 -7.79 -2.45 7.39
C VAL A 115 -7.01 -1.29 6.76
N CYS A 116 -5.83 -1.03 7.31
CA CYS A 116 -4.89 -0.03 6.78
C CYS A 116 -3.45 -0.47 7.08
N ALA A 117 -2.47 0.23 6.50
CA ALA A 117 -1.06 0.03 6.80
C ALA A 117 -0.52 1.17 7.66
N LEU A 118 0.30 0.84 8.66
CA LEU A 118 1.23 1.78 9.26
C LEU A 118 2.54 1.70 8.49
N PHE A 119 3.05 2.85 8.04
CA PHE A 119 4.18 2.94 7.14
C PHE A 119 5.25 3.88 7.68
N GLN A 120 6.45 3.37 7.91
CA GLN A 120 7.61 4.19 8.21
C GLN A 120 8.46 4.30 6.95
N LYS A 121 8.58 5.54 6.44
CA LYS A 121 9.47 5.86 5.32
C LYS A 121 10.93 5.67 5.72
N ASP A 122 11.77 5.44 4.72
CA ASP A 122 13.21 5.63 4.84
C ASP A 122 13.49 7.06 5.35
N PRO A 123 14.19 7.23 6.49
CA PRO A 123 14.43 8.54 7.08
C PRO A 123 15.33 9.47 6.24
N ASP A 124 16.04 8.95 5.23
CA ASP A 124 16.87 9.78 4.35
C ASP A 124 16.18 10.11 3.01
N GLN A 125 14.88 9.81 2.88
CA GLN A 125 14.05 10.06 1.69
C GLN A 125 12.94 11.06 2.03
#